data_AF-A0A5U9KYH2-F1
#
_entry.id   AF-A0A5U9KYH2-F1
#
_cell.length_a   1.000
_cell.length_b   1.000
_cell.length_c   1.000
_cell.angle_alpha   90.00
_cell.angle_beta   90.00
_cell.angle_gamma   90.00
#
_symmetry.space_group_name_H-M   'P 1'
#
loop_
_entity.id
_entity.type
_entity.pdbx_description
1 polymer ?
#
loop_
_entity_poly.entity_id
_entity_poly.type
_entity_poly.pdbx_seq_one_letter_code
_entity_poly.pdbx_strand_id
1 'polypeptide(L)'
;NEAKGYTDTAKTAAVNEAKGYTDTAKTAAVTEAKGYTDTTASTAKADAIAAANSYTDTAKTNAVTEAKTYTDNAKTAAVNEAKGYTDTAKTAAVNEAKGYTDTAKADAVTAANSYTDTAKADAVTAANTHTDTGINNALQTGKAYIDNAKAEAIADAYETTTRAMNRVAESGRPGGTYAGTDSYAAGKESKATGVNSVALGANSRATRDNEVNIGSWVYKPADPNEQPAPKRLNRSDFAGQGTYVQSTRTLSGVSDGEKDDEAVNRKQLNDVASTAKSAATTAKNEAIRDANKYTDEATLKANEKVLKEANTYTDDTAKKTLKTANEHTERRAVVAENNAVTRSNAYTDESSSRTLERANTYTNHRSAQAENNAVARSNAYTNKRFGELKNQVDRNEKRANGGIAGAMAMNGIPAGSGFGMAVGGYRDQGAIAIGMQKKINSDTTVSLKAAWDSGNGTGVSAGFLVDW
;
A
#
# COMPACT_ATOMS: atom_id res chain seq x y z
N ASN A 1 88.38 45.08 -96.30
CA ASN A 1 88.30 44.55 -94.92
C ASN A 1 87.12 45.07 -94.10
N GLU A 2 86.52 46.23 -94.41
CA GLU A 2 85.42 46.81 -93.59
C GLU A 2 84.02 46.23 -93.89
N ALA A 3 83.70 45.86 -95.14
CA ALA A 3 82.38 45.32 -95.50
C ALA A 3 82.05 43.97 -94.81
N LYS A 4 83.05 43.16 -94.47
CA LYS A 4 82.88 41.88 -93.75
C LYS A 4 82.51 42.10 -92.28
N GLY A 5 83.14 43.07 -91.62
CA GLY A 5 82.88 43.40 -90.21
C GLY A 5 81.49 43.99 -89.96
N TYR A 6 80.98 44.82 -90.88
CA TYR A 6 79.60 45.32 -90.81
C TYR A 6 78.56 44.20 -90.97
N THR A 7 78.82 43.25 -91.87
CA THR A 7 77.92 42.11 -92.13
C THR A 7 77.88 41.15 -90.93
N ASP A 8 79.02 40.87 -90.31
CA ASP A 8 79.10 40.01 -89.11
C ASP A 8 78.45 40.67 -87.88
N THR A 9 78.58 41.99 -87.73
CA THR A 9 77.94 42.75 -86.65
C THR A 9 76.42 42.78 -86.81
N ALA A 10 75.91 43.04 -88.02
CA ALA A 10 74.47 43.02 -88.31
C ALA A 10 73.86 41.62 -88.14
N LYS A 11 74.58 40.57 -88.57
CA LYS A 11 74.16 39.18 -88.37
C LYS A 11 74.11 38.80 -86.88
N THR A 12 75.10 39.22 -86.10
CA THR A 12 75.15 38.97 -84.65
C THR A 12 74.03 39.73 -83.92
N ALA A 13 73.76 40.98 -84.30
CA ALA A 13 72.65 41.76 -83.76
C ALA A 13 71.29 41.11 -84.06
N ALA A 14 71.05 40.70 -85.31
CA ALA A 14 69.82 40.01 -85.71
C ALA A 14 69.65 38.66 -85.00
N VAL A 15 70.73 37.90 -84.80
CA VAL A 15 70.69 36.64 -84.04
C VAL A 15 70.37 36.89 -82.56
N ASN A 16 70.97 37.92 -81.95
CA ASN A 16 70.71 38.26 -80.55
C ASN A 16 69.28 38.77 -80.33
N GLU A 17 68.76 39.59 -81.24
CA GLU A 17 67.39 40.08 -81.20
C GLU A 17 66.39 38.93 -81.39
N ALA A 18 66.62 38.05 -82.38
CA ALA A 18 65.82 36.84 -82.57
C ALA A 18 65.86 35.91 -81.34
N LYS A 19 67.02 35.78 -80.69
CA LYS A 19 67.18 35.00 -79.46
C LYS A 19 66.42 35.63 -78.28
N GLY A 20 66.48 36.95 -78.13
CA GLY A 20 65.73 37.70 -77.13
C GLY A 20 64.21 37.57 -77.30
N TYR A 21 63.69 37.65 -78.53
CA TYR A 21 62.28 37.39 -78.82
C TYR A 21 61.90 35.93 -78.51
N THR A 22 62.74 34.96 -78.89
CA THR A 22 62.47 33.53 -78.66
C THR A 22 62.48 33.19 -77.16
N ASP A 23 63.44 33.73 -76.40
CA ASP A 23 63.56 33.50 -74.95
C ASP A 23 62.40 34.17 -74.19
N THR A 24 61.97 35.37 -74.61
CA THR A 24 60.80 36.06 -74.04
C THR A 24 59.51 35.29 -74.32
N ALA A 25 59.29 34.84 -75.56
CA ALA A 25 58.12 34.04 -75.93
C ALA A 25 58.09 32.70 -75.19
N LYS A 26 59.24 32.03 -75.05
CA LYS A 26 59.38 30.78 -74.28
C LYS A 26 59.09 31.00 -72.79
N THR A 27 59.59 32.09 -72.21
CA THR A 27 59.36 32.42 -70.79
C THR A 27 57.90 32.76 -70.53
N ALA A 28 57.26 33.53 -71.40
CA ALA A 28 55.83 33.84 -71.33
C ALA A 28 54.97 32.56 -71.42
N ALA A 29 55.24 31.70 -72.41
CA ALA A 29 54.53 30.43 -72.58
C ALA A 29 54.70 29.49 -71.36
N VAL A 30 55.91 29.40 -70.78
CA VAL A 30 56.16 28.59 -69.57
C VAL A 30 55.45 29.18 -68.35
N THR A 31 55.41 30.50 -68.22
CA THR A 31 54.76 31.19 -67.10
C THR A 31 53.25 31.03 -67.15
N GLU A 32 52.65 31.21 -68.32
CA GLU A 32 51.22 31.02 -68.55
C GLU A 32 50.81 29.55 -68.34
N ALA A 33 51.60 28.60 -68.88
CA ALA A 33 51.36 27.18 -68.67
C ALA A 33 51.46 26.78 -67.19
N LYS A 34 52.46 27.31 -66.45
CA LYS A 34 52.57 27.10 -65.00
C LYS A 34 51.39 27.71 -64.25
N GLY A 35 51.02 28.95 -64.55
CA GLY A 35 49.91 29.64 -63.90
C GLY A 35 48.57 28.92 -64.10
N TYR A 36 48.31 28.43 -65.32
CA TYR A 36 47.13 27.61 -65.60
C TYR A 36 47.18 26.30 -64.81
N THR A 37 48.29 25.56 -64.87
CA THR A 37 48.46 24.27 -64.18
C THR A 37 48.32 24.40 -62.66
N ASP A 38 48.94 25.42 -62.06
CA ASP A 38 48.88 25.68 -60.62
C ASP A 38 47.47 26.07 -60.18
N THR A 39 46.76 26.89 -60.96
CA THR A 39 45.37 27.28 -60.68
C THR A 39 44.44 26.07 -60.76
N THR A 40 44.52 25.28 -61.84
CA THR A 40 43.69 24.08 -62.00
C THR A 40 43.95 23.06 -60.89
N ALA A 41 45.23 22.84 -60.52
CA ALA A 41 45.60 21.94 -59.42
C ALA A 41 45.11 22.45 -58.06
N SER A 42 45.14 23.76 -57.81
CA SER A 42 44.66 24.36 -56.57
C SER A 42 43.13 24.26 -56.44
N THR A 43 42.39 24.58 -57.51
CA THR A 43 40.92 24.45 -57.55
C THR A 43 40.49 23.00 -57.39
N ALA A 44 41.10 22.06 -58.12
CA ALA A 44 40.81 20.63 -57.98
C ALA A 44 41.08 20.11 -56.55
N LYS A 45 42.13 20.60 -55.89
CA LYS A 45 42.42 20.28 -54.49
C LYS A 45 41.38 20.86 -53.54
N ALA A 46 40.94 22.11 -53.75
CA ALA A 46 39.91 22.75 -52.93
C ALA A 46 38.55 22.05 -53.07
N ASP A 47 38.13 21.72 -54.29
CA ASP A 47 36.89 21.01 -54.57
C ASP A 47 36.90 19.61 -53.95
N ALA A 48 38.03 18.89 -54.05
CA ALA A 48 38.19 17.57 -53.43
C ALA A 48 38.09 17.65 -51.90
N ILE A 49 38.67 18.68 -51.27
CA ILE A 49 38.57 18.91 -49.82
C ILE A 49 37.13 19.25 -49.43
N ALA A 50 36.46 20.13 -50.17
CA ALA A 50 35.09 20.53 -49.90
C ALA A 50 34.11 19.34 -50.01
N ALA A 51 34.26 18.52 -51.06
CA ALA A 51 33.48 17.31 -51.23
C ALA A 51 33.73 16.30 -50.10
N ALA A 52 34.99 16.08 -49.72
CA ALA A 52 35.35 15.20 -48.61
C ALA A 52 34.77 15.68 -47.26
N ASN A 53 34.82 16.99 -46.99
CA ASN A 53 34.24 17.58 -45.79
C ASN A 53 32.71 17.42 -45.78
N SER A 54 32.03 17.77 -46.87
CA SER A 54 30.57 17.64 -47.00
C SER A 54 30.10 16.20 -46.77
N TYR A 55 30.81 15.23 -47.35
CA TYR A 55 30.51 13.81 -47.17
C TYR A 55 30.72 13.38 -45.70
N THR A 56 31.81 13.83 -45.08
CA THR A 56 32.13 13.53 -43.67
C THR A 56 31.10 14.15 -42.71
N ASP A 57 30.69 15.40 -42.95
CA ASP A 57 29.72 16.11 -42.12
C ASP A 57 28.33 15.48 -42.23
N THR A 58 27.93 15.09 -43.44
CA THR A 58 26.67 14.36 -43.68
C THR A 58 26.68 13.01 -43.00
N ALA A 59 27.76 12.23 -43.15
CA ALA A 59 27.91 10.93 -42.49
C ALA A 59 27.87 11.05 -40.96
N LYS A 60 28.54 12.07 -40.40
CA LYS A 60 28.52 12.35 -38.96
C LYS A 60 27.13 12.74 -38.48
N THR A 61 26.42 13.59 -39.22
CA THR A 61 25.06 14.04 -38.89
C THR A 61 24.08 12.87 -38.90
N ASN A 62 24.15 12.01 -39.93
CA ASN A 62 23.31 10.81 -40.02
C ASN A 62 23.59 9.85 -38.86
N ALA A 63 24.86 9.56 -38.58
CA ALA A 63 25.24 8.69 -37.48
C ALA A 63 24.77 9.21 -36.11
N VAL A 64 24.89 10.53 -35.86
CA VAL A 64 24.41 11.13 -34.61
C VAL A 64 22.89 11.09 -34.52
N THR A 65 22.18 11.37 -35.62
CA THR A 65 20.71 11.35 -35.67
C THR A 65 20.18 9.95 -35.40
N GLU A 66 20.75 8.95 -36.08
CA GLU A 66 20.33 7.55 -35.96
C GLU A 66 20.61 7.01 -34.55
N ALA A 67 21.79 7.31 -33.98
CA ALA A 67 22.13 6.97 -32.60
C ALA A 67 21.17 7.64 -31.59
N LYS A 68 20.80 8.90 -31.82
CA LYS A 68 19.86 9.63 -30.97
C LYS A 68 18.47 8.98 -31.03
N THR A 69 17.96 8.69 -32.21
CA THR A 69 16.67 8.01 -32.39
C THR A 69 16.64 6.64 -31.71
N TYR A 70 17.71 5.84 -31.85
CA TYR A 70 17.80 4.55 -31.17
C TYR A 70 17.78 4.70 -29.64
N THR A 71 18.52 5.68 -29.12
CA THR A 71 18.60 5.95 -27.68
C THR A 71 17.27 6.45 -27.13
N ASP A 72 16.59 7.35 -27.84
CA ASP A 72 15.29 7.89 -27.45
C ASP A 72 14.20 6.81 -27.46
N ASN A 73 14.19 5.93 -28.48
CA ASN A 73 13.28 4.80 -28.55
C ASN A 73 13.53 3.79 -27.42
N ALA A 74 14.79 3.42 -27.16
CA ALA A 74 15.16 2.53 -26.08
C ALA A 74 14.78 3.10 -24.71
N LYS A 75 15.03 4.39 -24.49
CA LYS A 75 14.63 5.10 -23.26
C LYS A 75 13.11 5.10 -23.09
N THR A 76 12.36 5.36 -24.15
CA THR A 76 10.89 5.38 -24.12
C THR A 76 10.33 3.99 -23.81
N ALA A 77 10.86 2.94 -24.45
CA ALA A 77 10.47 1.56 -24.19
C ALA A 77 10.74 1.17 -22.72
N ALA A 78 11.93 1.46 -22.21
CA ALA A 78 12.30 1.16 -20.82
C ALA A 78 11.41 1.89 -19.81
N VAL A 79 11.08 3.16 -20.05
CA VAL A 79 10.17 3.94 -19.19
C VAL A 79 8.76 3.37 -19.22
N ASN A 80 8.24 3.00 -20.39
CA ASN A 80 6.90 2.43 -20.51
C ASN A 80 6.80 1.06 -19.85
N GLU A 81 7.82 0.22 -20.01
CA GLU A 81 7.86 -1.10 -19.38
C GLU A 81 7.95 -0.98 -17.84
N ALA A 82 8.81 -0.09 -17.34
CA ALA A 82 8.91 0.20 -15.91
C ALA A 82 7.59 0.74 -15.33
N LYS A 83 6.89 1.62 -16.05
CA LYS A 83 5.55 2.09 -15.66
C LYS A 83 4.55 0.94 -15.61
N GLY A 84 4.52 0.07 -16.63
CA GLY A 84 3.63 -1.09 -16.66
C GLY A 84 3.82 -2.03 -15.47
N TYR A 85 5.07 -2.35 -15.11
CA TYR A 85 5.37 -3.13 -13.91
C TYR A 85 4.93 -2.43 -12.62
N THR A 86 5.18 -1.12 -12.52
CA THR A 86 4.84 -0.33 -11.32
C THR A 86 3.32 -0.24 -11.14
N ASP A 87 2.59 0.01 -12.22
CA ASP A 87 1.12 0.13 -12.22
C ASP A 87 0.45 -1.21 -11.89
N THR A 88 0.99 -2.30 -12.42
CA THR A 88 0.53 -3.67 -12.11
C THR A 88 0.75 -3.99 -10.64
N ALA A 89 1.95 -3.73 -10.11
CA ALA A 89 2.28 -3.99 -8.71
C ALA A 89 1.44 -3.11 -7.75
N LYS A 90 1.22 -1.84 -8.11
CA LYS A 90 0.37 -0.92 -7.35
C LYS A 90 -1.08 -1.38 -7.32
N THR A 91 -1.63 -1.78 -8.47
CA THR A 91 -3.00 -2.31 -8.57
C THR A 91 -3.16 -3.58 -7.74
N ALA A 92 -2.21 -4.52 -7.82
CA ALA A 92 -2.22 -5.73 -7.02
C ALA A 92 -2.19 -5.43 -5.51
N ALA A 93 -1.32 -4.53 -5.07
CA ALA A 93 -1.21 -4.13 -3.67
C ALA A 93 -2.49 -3.47 -3.13
N VAL A 94 -3.12 -2.59 -3.93
CA VAL A 94 -4.39 -1.93 -3.57
C VAL A 94 -5.52 -2.95 -3.47
N ASN A 95 -5.63 -3.88 -4.41
CA ASN A 95 -6.67 -4.91 -4.39
C ASN A 95 -6.52 -5.86 -3.20
N GLU A 96 -5.29 -6.28 -2.90
CA GLU A 96 -5.00 -7.14 -1.75
C GLU A 96 -5.32 -6.43 -0.42
N ALA A 97 -4.88 -5.18 -0.25
CA ALA A 97 -5.20 -4.38 0.93
C ALA A 97 -6.71 -4.17 1.10
N LYS A 98 -7.43 -3.94 -0.01
CA LYS A 98 -8.89 -3.83 0.00
C LYS A 98 -9.54 -5.15 0.44
N GLY A 99 -9.08 -6.29 -0.08
CA GLY A 99 -9.55 -7.61 0.34
C GLY A 99 -9.40 -7.84 1.84
N TYR A 100 -8.22 -7.58 2.41
CA TYR A 100 -8.01 -7.68 3.85
C TYR A 100 -8.92 -6.74 4.66
N THR A 101 -9.11 -5.51 4.19
CA THR A 101 -9.96 -4.51 4.88
C THR A 101 -11.43 -4.92 4.85
N ASP A 102 -11.91 -5.41 3.72
CA ASP A 102 -13.28 -5.86 3.54
C ASP A 102 -13.57 -7.10 4.40
N THR A 103 -12.66 -8.08 4.45
CA THR A 103 -12.77 -9.26 5.33
C THR A 103 -12.77 -8.85 6.80
N ALA A 104 -11.81 -8.02 7.24
CA ALA A 104 -11.76 -7.57 8.63
C ALA A 104 -13.02 -6.80 9.05
N LYS A 105 -13.58 -5.99 8.15
CA LYS A 105 -14.85 -5.29 8.40
C LYS A 105 -16.02 -6.27 8.52
N ALA A 106 -16.09 -7.28 7.65
CA ALA A 106 -17.13 -8.30 7.71
C ALA A 106 -17.05 -9.13 9.00
N ASP A 107 -15.85 -9.52 9.41
CA ASP A 107 -15.61 -10.26 10.66
C ASP A 107 -16.00 -9.41 11.88
N ALA A 108 -15.62 -8.14 11.90
CA ALA A 108 -15.98 -7.22 12.99
C ALA A 108 -17.50 -7.02 13.11
N VAL A 109 -18.20 -6.85 11.98
CA VAL A 109 -19.67 -6.75 11.96
C VAL A 109 -20.31 -8.05 12.44
N THR A 110 -19.81 -9.20 12.01
CA THR A 110 -20.31 -10.51 12.42
C THR A 110 -20.14 -10.73 13.93
N ALA A 111 -18.97 -10.40 14.47
CA ALA A 111 -18.70 -10.50 15.90
C ALA A 111 -19.59 -9.53 16.71
N ALA A 112 -19.76 -8.29 16.25
CA ALA A 112 -20.61 -7.29 16.89
C ALA A 112 -22.08 -7.73 16.93
N ASN A 113 -22.59 -8.29 15.83
CA ASN A 113 -23.95 -8.83 15.78
C ASN A 113 -24.11 -10.01 16.74
N SER A 114 -23.18 -10.96 16.74
CA SER A 114 -23.22 -12.13 17.64
C SER A 114 -23.20 -11.72 19.12
N TYR A 115 -22.36 -10.74 19.48
CA TYR A 115 -22.33 -10.22 20.85
C TYR A 115 -23.64 -9.53 21.23
N THR A 116 -24.18 -8.69 20.33
CA THR A 116 -25.44 -7.98 20.55
C THR A 116 -26.62 -8.93 20.70
N ASP A 117 -26.70 -9.96 19.86
CA ASP A 117 -27.74 -10.97 19.91
C ASP A 117 -27.67 -11.78 21.20
N THR A 118 -26.47 -12.15 21.63
CA THR A 118 -26.24 -12.87 22.90
C THR A 118 -26.64 -12.01 24.09
N ALA A 119 -26.16 -10.76 24.16
CA ALA A 119 -26.50 -9.85 25.24
C ALA A 119 -28.02 -9.58 25.33
N LYS A 120 -28.69 -9.45 24.18
CA LYS A 120 -30.15 -9.30 24.11
C LYS A 120 -30.86 -10.56 24.62
N ALA A 121 -30.41 -11.76 24.23
CA ALA A 121 -30.98 -13.02 24.70
C ALA A 121 -30.81 -13.20 26.21
N ASP A 122 -29.63 -12.86 26.74
CA ASP A 122 -29.34 -12.91 28.18
C ASP A 122 -30.22 -11.92 28.97
N ALA A 123 -30.37 -10.70 28.46
CA ALA A 123 -31.23 -9.68 29.09
C ALA A 123 -32.70 -10.13 29.12
N VAL A 124 -33.22 -10.70 28.03
CA VAL A 124 -34.58 -11.25 27.98
C VAL A 124 -34.75 -12.41 28.97
N THR A 125 -33.75 -13.30 29.05
CA THR A 125 -33.77 -14.43 29.99
C THR A 125 -33.76 -13.97 31.44
N ALA A 126 -32.92 -12.98 31.77
CA ALA A 126 -32.85 -12.40 33.10
C ALA A 126 -34.16 -11.70 33.50
N ALA A 127 -34.75 -10.93 32.57
CA ALA A 127 -36.03 -10.25 32.78
C ALA A 127 -37.16 -11.27 33.06
N ASN A 128 -37.28 -12.31 32.23
CA ASN A 128 -38.27 -13.36 32.43
C ASN A 128 -38.11 -14.05 33.80
N THR A 129 -36.87 -14.38 34.18
CA THR A 129 -36.57 -15.01 35.47
C THR A 129 -37.00 -14.14 36.65
N HIS A 130 -36.73 -12.83 36.58
CA HIS A 130 -37.11 -11.88 37.62
C HIS A 130 -38.64 -11.73 37.70
N THR A 131 -39.32 -11.62 36.55
CA THR A 131 -40.79 -11.54 36.48
C THR A 131 -41.44 -12.80 37.07
N ASP A 132 -40.98 -13.99 36.69
CA ASP A 132 -41.50 -15.25 37.21
C ASP A 132 -41.31 -15.37 38.72
N THR A 133 -40.16 -14.92 39.23
CA THR A 133 -39.88 -14.88 40.67
C THR A 133 -40.83 -13.92 41.40
N GLY A 134 -41.03 -12.71 40.86
CA GLY A 134 -41.96 -11.72 41.42
C GLY A 134 -43.40 -12.22 41.47
N ILE A 135 -43.87 -12.86 40.40
CA ILE A 135 -45.20 -13.46 40.32
C ILE A 135 -45.36 -14.57 41.37
N ASN A 136 -44.39 -15.48 41.48
CA ASN A 136 -44.42 -16.57 42.45
C ASN A 136 -44.44 -16.07 43.90
N ASN A 137 -43.65 -15.04 44.22
CA ASN A 137 -43.66 -14.42 45.54
C ASN A 137 -45.00 -13.76 45.86
N ALA A 138 -45.59 -13.03 44.91
CA ALA A 138 -46.91 -12.41 45.10
C ALA A 138 -48.02 -13.45 45.33
N LEU A 139 -47.99 -14.55 44.57
CA LEU A 139 -48.91 -15.68 44.75
C LEU A 139 -48.76 -16.33 46.13
N GLN A 140 -47.53 -16.57 46.60
CA GLN A 140 -47.28 -17.10 47.95
C GLN A 140 -47.79 -16.16 49.05
N THR A 141 -47.46 -14.87 48.99
CA THR A 141 -47.92 -13.88 49.97
C THR A 141 -49.44 -13.76 49.99
N GLY A 142 -50.08 -13.73 48.81
CA GLY A 142 -51.54 -13.70 48.69
C GLY A 142 -52.20 -14.93 49.30
N LYS A 143 -51.62 -16.12 49.07
CA LYS A 143 -52.09 -17.36 49.69
C LYS A 143 -51.99 -17.32 51.21
N ALA A 144 -50.86 -16.87 51.75
CA ALA A 144 -50.66 -16.76 53.21
C ALA A 144 -51.67 -15.80 53.87
N TYR A 145 -51.96 -14.66 53.23
CA TYR A 145 -52.97 -13.71 53.72
C TYR A 145 -54.38 -14.31 53.75
N ILE A 146 -54.77 -15.04 52.71
CA ILE A 146 -56.09 -15.69 52.65
C ILE A 146 -56.19 -16.78 53.72
N ASP A 147 -55.14 -17.59 53.89
CA ASP A 147 -55.12 -18.66 54.88
C ASP A 147 -55.20 -18.09 56.31
N ASN A 148 -54.49 -16.98 56.61
CA ASN A 148 -54.58 -16.29 57.90
C ASN A 148 -55.95 -15.64 58.13
N ALA A 149 -56.48 -14.88 57.17
CA ALA A 149 -57.79 -14.25 57.30
C ALA A 149 -58.91 -15.29 57.50
N LYS A 150 -58.79 -16.46 56.86
CA LYS A 150 -59.70 -17.58 57.07
C LYS A 150 -59.55 -18.20 58.46
N ALA A 151 -58.32 -18.36 58.96
CA ALA A 151 -58.06 -18.87 60.30
C ALA A 151 -58.58 -17.91 61.39
N GLU A 152 -58.37 -16.60 61.23
CA GLU A 152 -58.87 -15.55 62.14
C GLU A 152 -60.40 -15.45 62.11
N ALA A 153 -61.02 -15.50 60.93
CA ALA A 153 -62.48 -15.49 60.80
C ALA A 153 -63.14 -16.74 61.43
N ILE A 154 -62.47 -17.89 61.41
CA ILE A 154 -62.94 -19.13 62.06
C ILE A 154 -62.73 -19.04 63.58
N ALA A 155 -61.64 -18.43 64.06
CA ALA A 155 -61.36 -18.24 65.47
C ALA A 155 -62.31 -17.22 66.13
N ASP A 156 -62.58 -16.09 65.47
CA ASP A 156 -63.43 -15.03 66.02
C ASP A 156 -64.93 -15.36 65.94
N ALA A 157 -65.35 -16.15 64.95
CA ALA A 157 -66.69 -16.74 64.92
C ALA A 157 -66.97 -17.65 66.15
N TYR A 158 -65.92 -18.22 66.76
CA TYR A 158 -66.02 -19.02 67.97
C TYR A 158 -66.10 -18.16 69.25
N GLU A 159 -65.51 -16.96 69.27
CA GLU A 159 -65.46 -16.09 70.45
C GLU A 159 -66.62 -15.08 70.52
N THR A 160 -67.01 -14.51 69.37
CA THR A 160 -68.08 -13.49 69.25
C THR A 160 -69.48 -14.07 69.49
N THR A 161 -69.64 -15.40 69.36
CA THR A 161 -70.87 -16.11 69.73
C THR A 161 -71.12 -16.10 71.25
N THR A 162 -70.10 -15.81 72.07
CA THR A 162 -70.16 -15.94 73.55
C THR A 162 -70.44 -14.61 74.29
N ARG A 163 -70.24 -13.43 73.68
CA ARG A 163 -70.34 -12.13 74.39
C ARG A 163 -71.50 -11.22 73.98
N ALA A 164 -72.14 -11.45 72.83
CA ALA A 164 -73.19 -10.57 72.29
C ALA A 164 -74.54 -10.60 73.07
N MET A 165 -74.63 -11.36 74.16
CA MET A 165 -75.91 -11.71 74.80
C MET A 165 -76.21 -10.97 76.12
N ASN A 166 -75.42 -9.95 76.49
CA ASN A 166 -75.54 -9.24 77.78
C ASN A 166 -76.18 -7.83 77.74
N ARG A 167 -76.85 -7.38 76.66
CA ARG A 167 -77.38 -5.99 76.60
C ARG A 167 -78.86 -5.76 76.22
N VAL A 168 -79.74 -6.76 76.20
CA VAL A 168 -81.18 -6.54 75.87
C VAL A 168 -82.10 -7.08 76.96
N ALA A 169 -82.08 -6.48 78.15
CA ALA A 169 -82.98 -6.81 79.26
C ALA A 169 -83.58 -5.57 79.93
N GLU A 170 -84.01 -4.57 79.15
CA GLU A 170 -84.82 -3.48 79.70
C GLU A 170 -85.97 -3.12 78.74
N SER A 171 -87.18 -3.43 79.18
CA SER A 171 -88.51 -3.15 78.59
C SER A 171 -89.07 -4.11 77.53
N GLY A 172 -90.07 -4.94 77.90
CA GLY A 172 -91.01 -5.49 76.89
C GLY A 172 -91.81 -6.77 77.16
N ARG A 173 -92.57 -6.85 78.26
CA ARG A 173 -93.82 -7.64 78.51
C ARG A 173 -93.78 -9.20 78.36
N PRO A 174 -94.05 -9.96 79.46
CA PRO A 174 -94.11 -11.43 79.51
C PRO A 174 -95.17 -12.07 78.59
N GLY A 175 -94.78 -13.08 77.81
CA GLY A 175 -95.70 -13.98 77.10
C GLY A 175 -95.26 -15.45 77.09
N GLY A 176 -94.19 -15.80 77.81
CA GLY A 176 -93.64 -17.16 77.92
C GLY A 176 -93.94 -17.84 79.25
N THR A 177 -93.67 -19.14 79.34
CA THR A 177 -93.80 -19.93 80.58
C THR A 177 -92.45 -20.00 81.29
N TYR A 178 -92.37 -19.55 82.55
CA TYR A 178 -91.14 -19.49 83.38
C TYR A 178 -91.05 -20.72 84.29
N ALA A 179 -89.87 -21.35 84.40
CA ALA A 179 -89.65 -22.45 85.36
C ALA A 179 -88.26 -22.44 86.04
N GLY A 180 -87.26 -21.69 85.54
CA GLY A 180 -85.91 -21.55 86.15
C GLY A 180 -85.69 -20.20 86.84
N THR A 181 -84.85 -20.15 87.88
CA THR A 181 -84.52 -18.95 88.67
C THR A 181 -83.71 -17.92 87.86
N ASP A 182 -84.02 -16.63 87.97
CA ASP A 182 -83.37 -15.50 87.26
C ASP A 182 -83.33 -15.63 85.71
N SER A 183 -84.44 -16.09 85.10
CA SER A 183 -84.54 -16.32 83.65
C SER A 183 -85.49 -15.34 82.93
N TYR A 184 -85.22 -15.04 81.66
CA TYR A 184 -86.05 -14.12 80.85
C TYR A 184 -86.44 -14.74 79.49
N ALA A 185 -87.74 -14.81 79.22
CA ALA A 185 -88.28 -15.33 77.97
C ALA A 185 -89.25 -14.31 77.34
N ALA A 186 -88.94 -13.87 76.11
CA ALA A 186 -89.74 -12.90 75.37
C ALA A 186 -89.90 -13.33 73.90
N GLY A 187 -91.16 -13.50 73.49
CA GLY A 187 -91.54 -14.08 72.20
C GLY A 187 -92.51 -15.25 72.37
N LYS A 188 -93.42 -15.44 71.41
CA LYS A 188 -94.42 -16.51 71.45
C LYS A 188 -93.73 -17.88 71.60
N GLU A 189 -94.15 -18.66 72.59
CA GLU A 189 -93.64 -20.03 72.88
C GLU A 189 -92.12 -20.11 73.17
N SER A 190 -91.49 -18.98 73.53
CA SER A 190 -90.13 -18.97 74.05
C SER A 190 -90.06 -19.67 75.42
N LYS A 191 -88.95 -20.35 75.68
CA LYS A 191 -88.69 -21.06 76.95
C LYS A 191 -87.27 -20.78 77.45
N ALA A 192 -87.18 -20.15 78.62
CA ALA A 192 -85.95 -20.02 79.39
C ALA A 192 -86.10 -20.88 80.67
N THR A 193 -85.44 -22.03 80.70
CA THR A 193 -85.58 -23.03 81.77
C THR A 193 -84.29 -23.33 82.53
N GLY A 194 -83.13 -22.88 82.02
CA GLY A 194 -81.87 -22.87 82.79
C GLY A 194 -81.79 -21.67 83.73
N VAL A 195 -80.97 -21.76 84.78
CA VAL A 195 -80.67 -20.66 85.70
C VAL A 195 -79.90 -19.56 84.97
N ASN A 196 -80.21 -18.28 85.21
CA ASN A 196 -79.55 -17.13 84.56
C ASN A 196 -79.57 -17.20 83.02
N SER A 197 -80.69 -17.65 82.42
CA SER A 197 -80.80 -17.88 80.97
C SER A 197 -81.75 -16.90 80.28
N VAL A 198 -81.49 -16.56 79.00
CA VAL A 198 -82.33 -15.62 78.21
C VAL A 198 -82.75 -16.21 76.87
N ALA A 199 -84.06 -16.31 76.61
CA ALA A 199 -84.62 -16.76 75.34
C ALA A 199 -85.41 -15.63 74.67
N LEU A 200 -84.86 -15.05 73.60
CA LEU A 200 -85.42 -13.89 72.89
C LEU A 200 -85.76 -14.24 71.44
N GLY A 201 -87.06 -14.27 71.12
CA GLY A 201 -87.58 -14.65 69.80
C GLY A 201 -88.59 -15.80 69.86
N ALA A 202 -89.42 -15.95 68.83
CA ALA A 202 -90.45 -17.00 68.77
C ALA A 202 -89.83 -18.40 68.86
N ASN A 203 -90.41 -19.25 69.71
CA ASN A 203 -89.93 -20.60 70.03
C ASN A 203 -88.49 -20.71 70.57
N SER A 204 -87.80 -19.60 70.87
CA SER A 204 -86.42 -19.63 71.35
C SER A 204 -86.30 -20.43 72.64
N ARG A 205 -85.21 -21.21 72.81
CA ARG A 205 -85.03 -22.12 73.94
C ARG A 205 -83.68 -21.95 74.60
N ALA A 206 -83.65 -21.39 75.80
CA ALA A 206 -82.47 -21.38 76.66
C ALA A 206 -82.71 -22.38 77.80
N THR A 207 -82.20 -23.60 77.64
CA THR A 207 -82.49 -24.75 78.53
C THR A 207 -81.33 -25.10 79.45
N ARG A 208 -80.13 -24.55 79.18
CA ARG A 208 -78.94 -24.69 80.02
C ARG A 208 -78.71 -23.44 80.86
N ASP A 209 -78.05 -23.59 82.01
CA ASP A 209 -77.67 -22.47 82.86
C ASP A 209 -76.72 -21.52 82.11
N ASN A 210 -76.89 -20.21 82.26
CA ASN A 210 -76.17 -19.15 81.53
C ASN A 210 -76.30 -19.19 80.00
N GLU A 211 -77.22 -19.99 79.45
CA GLU A 211 -77.49 -20.01 78.02
C GLU A 211 -78.30 -18.78 77.62
N VAL A 212 -77.92 -18.14 76.52
CA VAL A 212 -78.82 -17.19 75.88
C VAL A 212 -79.00 -17.50 74.41
N ASN A 213 -80.24 -17.38 73.95
CA ASN A 213 -80.64 -17.76 72.62
C ASN A 213 -81.49 -16.64 72.03
N ILE A 214 -80.94 -15.98 71.01
CA ILE A 214 -81.59 -14.93 70.26
C ILE A 214 -81.95 -15.47 68.88
N GLY A 215 -83.15 -15.14 68.39
CA GLY A 215 -83.66 -15.51 67.07
C GLY A 215 -84.90 -16.40 67.12
N SER A 216 -85.50 -16.65 65.96
CA SER A 216 -86.64 -17.56 65.82
C SER A 216 -86.16 -18.99 65.75
N TRP A 217 -86.79 -19.89 66.51
CA TRP A 217 -86.57 -21.34 66.42
C TRP A 217 -87.78 -22.01 65.80
N VAL A 218 -87.58 -23.20 65.25
CA VAL A 218 -88.65 -24.00 64.65
C VAL A 218 -88.57 -25.40 65.26
N TYR A 219 -89.72 -25.93 65.67
CA TYR A 219 -89.83 -27.31 66.11
C TYR A 219 -89.64 -28.24 64.90
N LYS A 220 -88.68 -29.15 64.99
CA LYS A 220 -88.55 -30.27 64.06
C LYS A 220 -88.97 -31.56 64.79
N PRO A 221 -90.09 -32.20 64.40
CA PRO A 221 -90.44 -33.51 64.94
C PRO A 221 -89.33 -34.53 64.62
N ALA A 222 -89.12 -35.52 65.49
CA ALA A 222 -88.15 -36.59 65.24
C ALA A 222 -88.54 -37.38 63.98
N ASP A 223 -87.54 -37.80 63.20
CA ASP A 223 -87.75 -38.66 62.04
C ASP A 223 -88.36 -40.00 62.50
N PRO A 224 -89.51 -40.45 61.96
CA PRO A 224 -90.19 -41.67 62.40
C PRO A 224 -89.34 -42.96 62.35
N ASN A 225 -88.21 -42.94 61.62
CA ASN A 225 -87.42 -44.15 61.35
C ASN A 225 -86.27 -44.42 62.34
N GLU A 226 -86.09 -43.59 63.37
CA GLU A 226 -85.11 -43.84 64.47
C GLU A 226 -85.78 -44.07 65.84
N GLN A 227 -86.98 -44.67 65.90
CA GLN A 227 -87.58 -45.06 67.18
C GLN A 227 -87.32 -46.53 67.54
N PRO A 228 -86.80 -46.85 68.75
CA PRO A 228 -86.76 -48.21 69.25
C PRO A 228 -88.18 -48.73 69.54
N ALA A 229 -88.40 -50.03 69.33
CA ALA A 229 -89.69 -50.72 69.41
C ALA A 229 -90.54 -50.37 70.66
N PRO A 230 -91.88 -50.35 70.55
CA PRO A 230 -92.76 -49.78 71.57
C PRO A 230 -92.75 -50.60 72.87
N LYS A 231 -92.13 -50.08 73.93
CA LYS A 231 -92.45 -50.47 75.30
C LYS A 231 -93.72 -49.75 75.74
N ARG A 232 -94.67 -50.51 76.29
CA ARG A 232 -95.94 -50.03 76.84
C ARG A 232 -95.67 -48.95 77.90
N LEU A 233 -95.94 -47.70 77.57
CA LEU A 233 -95.91 -46.55 78.48
C LEU A 233 -97.28 -45.86 78.50
N ASN A 234 -97.59 -45.25 79.63
CA ASN A 234 -98.88 -44.64 79.92
C ASN A 234 -99.22 -43.50 78.94
N ARG A 235 -100.52 -43.27 78.71
CA ARG A 235 -101.08 -42.27 77.78
C ARG A 235 -100.68 -40.81 78.09
N SER A 236 -99.98 -40.54 79.19
CA SER A 236 -99.40 -39.23 79.53
C SER A 236 -98.03 -38.94 78.91
N ASP A 237 -97.32 -39.96 78.40
CA ASP A 237 -95.89 -39.83 78.03
C ASP A 237 -95.67 -39.69 76.51
N PHE A 238 -96.76 -39.63 75.73
CA PHE A 238 -96.75 -39.57 74.26
C PHE A 238 -96.79 -38.12 73.70
N ALA A 239 -96.34 -37.14 74.48
CA ALA A 239 -96.28 -35.74 74.07
C ALA A 239 -94.92 -35.42 73.42
N GLY A 240 -94.82 -35.66 72.10
CA GLY A 240 -93.89 -34.97 71.20
C GLY A 240 -92.39 -35.21 71.41
N GLN A 241 -91.85 -36.28 70.81
CA GLN A 241 -90.40 -36.39 70.59
C GLN A 241 -90.00 -35.59 69.35
N GLY A 242 -89.36 -34.44 69.55
CA GLY A 242 -88.80 -33.60 68.50
C GLY A 242 -87.88 -32.53 69.07
N THR A 243 -86.99 -31.99 68.25
CA THR A 243 -85.98 -31.01 68.65
C THR A 243 -86.30 -29.65 68.06
N TYR A 244 -86.22 -28.60 68.87
CA TYR A 244 -86.23 -27.25 68.33
C TYR A 244 -84.85 -26.92 67.77
N VAL A 245 -84.81 -26.37 66.56
CA VAL A 245 -83.58 -25.87 65.95
C VAL A 245 -83.72 -24.41 65.57
N GLN A 246 -82.61 -23.69 65.60
CA GLN A 246 -82.57 -22.27 65.26
C GLN A 246 -82.83 -22.05 63.76
N SER A 247 -83.70 -21.08 63.42
CA SER A 247 -84.14 -20.78 62.05
C SER A 247 -83.54 -19.49 61.52
N THR A 248 -83.69 -18.36 62.22
CA THR A 248 -83.15 -17.05 61.76
C THR A 248 -82.64 -16.18 62.91
N ARG A 249 -81.54 -15.46 62.66
CA ARG A 249 -80.97 -14.39 63.50
C ARG A 249 -80.74 -13.15 62.63
N THR A 250 -81.72 -12.25 62.58
CA THR A 250 -81.60 -10.97 61.86
C THR A 250 -81.67 -9.82 62.85
N LEU A 251 -80.67 -8.95 62.83
CA LEU A 251 -80.64 -7.68 63.56
C LEU A 251 -80.73 -6.56 62.52
N SER A 252 -81.84 -5.83 62.52
CA SER A 252 -82.15 -4.76 61.54
C SER A 252 -82.31 -3.41 62.22
N GLY A 253 -82.05 -2.31 61.50
CA GLY A 253 -82.17 -0.95 62.05
C GLY A 253 -80.96 -0.47 62.86
N VAL A 254 -79.81 -1.14 62.71
CA VAL A 254 -78.55 -0.74 63.33
C VAL A 254 -77.96 0.45 62.57
N SER A 255 -77.90 1.62 63.22
CA SER A 255 -77.21 2.81 62.72
C SER A 255 -75.70 2.57 62.56
N ASP A 256 -74.98 3.47 61.90
CA ASP A 256 -73.52 3.41 61.84
C ASP A 256 -72.94 3.50 63.27
N GLY A 257 -72.01 2.61 63.63
CA GLY A 257 -71.28 2.71 64.89
C GLY A 257 -70.22 3.81 64.83
N GLU A 258 -70.20 4.69 65.82
CA GLU A 258 -69.28 5.82 65.95
C GLU A 258 -68.23 5.63 67.06
N LYS A 259 -68.55 4.80 68.08
CA LYS A 259 -67.65 4.50 69.20
C LYS A 259 -67.11 3.08 69.13
N ASP A 260 -65.98 2.85 69.81
CA ASP A 260 -65.28 1.57 69.85
C ASP A 260 -66.13 0.41 70.42
N ASP A 261 -67.22 0.70 71.16
CA ASP A 261 -68.11 -0.28 71.78
C ASP A 261 -69.47 -0.46 71.08
N GLU A 262 -69.62 0.14 69.89
CA GLU A 262 -70.82 0.09 69.05
C GLU A 262 -70.67 -0.94 67.91
N ALA A 263 -71.80 -1.49 67.46
CA ALA A 263 -71.81 -2.49 66.40
C ALA A 263 -71.69 -1.82 65.02
N VAL A 264 -70.75 -2.31 64.19
CA VAL A 264 -70.68 -1.89 62.78
C VAL A 264 -71.79 -2.54 61.98
N ASN A 265 -72.46 -1.76 61.13
CA ASN A 265 -73.46 -2.31 60.22
C ASN A 265 -72.80 -2.81 58.90
N ARG A 266 -73.59 -3.48 58.06
CA ARG A 266 -73.10 -4.05 56.78
C ARG A 266 -72.51 -2.98 55.84
N LYS A 267 -73.02 -1.75 55.90
CA LYS A 267 -72.50 -0.65 55.08
C LYS A 267 -71.06 -0.33 55.49
N GLN A 268 -70.80 -0.10 56.77
CA GLN A 268 -69.45 0.17 57.28
C GLN A 268 -68.47 -0.98 56.97
N LEU A 269 -68.91 -2.25 57.07
CA LEU A 269 -68.10 -3.40 56.68
C LEU A 269 -67.76 -3.39 55.18
N ASN A 270 -68.75 -3.14 54.33
CA ASN A 270 -68.54 -3.04 52.88
C ASN A 270 -67.64 -1.85 52.51
N ASP A 271 -67.74 -0.73 53.23
CA ASP A 271 -66.91 0.45 53.01
C ASP A 271 -65.44 0.15 53.36
N VAL A 272 -65.19 -0.55 54.47
CA VAL A 272 -63.85 -1.05 54.84
C VAL A 272 -63.33 -2.05 53.80
N ALA A 273 -64.15 -3.01 53.37
CA ALA A 273 -63.78 -3.98 52.34
C ALA A 273 -63.44 -3.29 51.00
N SER A 274 -64.20 -2.26 50.62
CA SER A 274 -63.95 -1.44 49.44
C SER A 274 -62.65 -0.65 49.56
N THR A 275 -62.39 -0.06 50.73
CA THR A 275 -61.16 0.68 51.03
C THR A 275 -59.95 -0.24 50.98
N ALA A 276 -60.03 -1.42 51.59
CA ALA A 276 -58.98 -2.44 51.57
C ALA A 276 -58.69 -2.91 50.14
N LYS A 277 -59.74 -3.17 49.33
CA LYS A 277 -59.59 -3.52 47.91
C LYS A 277 -58.91 -2.41 47.10
N SER A 278 -59.28 -1.16 47.36
CA SER A 278 -58.70 0.01 46.71
C SER A 278 -57.22 0.17 47.06
N ALA A 279 -56.88 0.08 48.35
CA ALA A 279 -55.51 0.13 48.84
C ALA A 279 -54.64 -0.98 48.23
N ALA A 280 -55.16 -2.22 48.19
CA ALA A 280 -54.47 -3.35 47.56
C ALA A 280 -54.24 -3.13 46.05
N THR A 281 -55.22 -2.53 45.37
CA THR A 281 -55.10 -2.19 43.94
C THR A 281 -54.05 -1.11 43.72
N THR A 282 -54.03 -0.07 44.55
CA THR A 282 -53.01 0.99 44.50
C THR A 282 -51.62 0.43 44.74
N ALA A 283 -51.43 -0.35 45.81
CA ALA A 283 -50.15 -0.98 46.13
C ALA A 283 -49.64 -1.88 44.99
N LYS A 284 -50.52 -2.68 44.38
CA LYS A 284 -50.18 -3.48 43.20
C LYS A 284 -49.70 -2.60 42.03
N ASN A 285 -50.43 -1.52 41.73
CA ASN A 285 -50.08 -0.63 40.62
C ASN A 285 -48.79 0.14 40.86
N GLU A 286 -48.50 0.54 42.10
CA GLU A 286 -47.25 1.17 42.50
C GLU A 286 -46.07 0.20 42.38
N ALA A 287 -46.23 -1.03 42.90
CA ALA A 287 -45.20 -2.07 42.76
C ALA A 287 -44.87 -2.38 41.28
N ILE A 288 -45.89 -2.44 40.40
CA ILE A 288 -45.68 -2.62 38.96
C ILE A 288 -44.94 -1.41 38.36
N ARG A 289 -45.31 -0.17 38.73
CA ARG A 289 -44.64 1.04 38.25
C ARG A 289 -43.17 1.07 38.67
N ASP A 290 -42.87 0.76 39.91
CA ASP A 290 -41.49 0.76 40.42
C ASP A 290 -40.66 -0.36 39.78
N ALA A 291 -41.24 -1.55 39.60
CA ALA A 291 -40.59 -2.66 38.90
C ALA A 291 -40.30 -2.32 37.43
N ASN A 292 -41.25 -1.70 36.73
CA ASN A 292 -41.05 -1.26 35.35
C ASN A 292 -39.96 -0.18 35.29
N LYS A 293 -40.02 0.83 36.16
CA LYS A 293 -38.99 1.89 36.23
C LYS A 293 -37.60 1.32 36.45
N TYR A 294 -37.44 0.40 37.39
CA TYR A 294 -36.17 -0.27 37.65
C TYR A 294 -35.68 -1.05 36.42
N THR A 295 -36.58 -1.81 35.78
CA THR A 295 -36.26 -2.61 34.59
C THR A 295 -35.85 -1.73 33.42
N ASP A 296 -36.56 -0.63 33.18
CA ASP A 296 -36.26 0.33 32.11
C ASP A 296 -34.90 1.01 32.34
N GLU A 297 -34.63 1.47 33.58
CA GLU A 297 -33.35 2.09 33.93
C GLU A 297 -32.17 1.11 33.84
N ALA A 298 -32.35 -0.14 34.29
CA ALA A 298 -31.32 -1.17 34.18
C ALA A 298 -31.03 -1.52 32.71
N THR A 299 -32.08 -1.65 31.90
CA THR A 299 -31.97 -1.93 30.46
C THR A 299 -31.27 -0.79 29.73
N LEU A 300 -31.62 0.46 30.04
CA LEU A 300 -30.98 1.63 29.45
C LEU A 300 -29.48 1.68 29.78
N LYS A 301 -29.11 1.52 31.05
CA LYS A 301 -27.69 1.51 31.48
C LYS A 301 -26.89 0.38 30.84
N ALA A 302 -27.49 -0.81 30.71
CA ALA A 302 -26.86 -1.94 30.04
C ALA A 302 -26.63 -1.63 28.55
N ASN A 303 -27.66 -1.10 27.86
CA ASN A 303 -27.56 -0.73 26.45
C ASN A 303 -26.52 0.38 26.21
N GLU A 304 -26.47 1.41 27.05
CA GLU A 304 -25.47 2.48 26.95
C GLU A 304 -24.04 1.95 27.14
N LYS A 305 -23.84 1.06 28.12
CA LYS A 305 -22.53 0.44 28.36
C LYS A 305 -22.09 -0.41 27.17
N VAL A 306 -22.97 -1.30 26.69
CA VAL A 306 -22.70 -2.17 25.54
C VAL A 306 -22.41 -1.35 24.29
N LEU A 307 -23.21 -0.33 24.01
CA LEU A 307 -23.02 0.54 22.85
C LEU A 307 -21.70 1.30 22.92
N LYS A 308 -21.33 1.81 24.10
CA LYS A 308 -20.05 2.50 24.30
C LYS A 308 -18.86 1.57 24.10
N GLU A 309 -18.89 0.37 24.68
CA GLU A 309 -17.83 -0.63 24.53
C GLU A 309 -17.70 -1.09 23.07
N ALA A 310 -18.82 -1.36 22.39
CA ALA A 310 -18.85 -1.75 20.98
C ALA A 310 -18.29 -0.65 20.06
N ASN A 311 -18.68 0.61 20.27
CA ASN A 311 -18.15 1.75 19.51
C ASN A 311 -16.66 1.91 19.76
N THR A 312 -16.21 1.83 21.02
CA THR A 312 -14.78 1.95 21.37
C THR A 312 -13.96 0.84 20.69
N TYR A 313 -14.40 -0.41 20.78
CA TYR A 313 -13.74 -1.54 20.13
C TYR A 313 -13.66 -1.38 18.61
N THR A 314 -14.77 -0.97 17.99
CA THR A 314 -14.85 -0.76 16.54
C THR A 314 -13.91 0.36 16.09
N ASP A 315 -13.93 1.51 16.79
CA ASP A 315 -13.08 2.66 16.47
C ASP A 315 -11.59 2.33 16.65
N ASP A 316 -11.21 1.66 17.74
CA ASP A 316 -9.82 1.30 18.01
C ASP A 316 -9.30 0.26 17.02
N THR A 317 -10.13 -0.72 16.66
CA THR A 317 -9.79 -1.72 15.64
C THR A 317 -9.64 -1.06 14.28
N ALA A 318 -10.57 -0.18 13.88
CA ALA A 318 -10.49 0.57 12.63
C ALA A 318 -9.21 1.44 12.57
N LYS A 319 -8.88 2.15 13.64
CA LYS A 319 -7.64 2.94 13.74
C LYS A 319 -6.39 2.08 13.61
N LYS A 320 -6.32 0.94 14.32
CA LYS A 320 -5.18 0.01 14.24
C LYS A 320 -5.02 -0.57 12.84
N THR A 321 -6.10 -0.99 12.21
CA THR A 321 -6.09 -1.53 10.84
C THR A 321 -5.64 -0.47 9.85
N LEU A 322 -6.19 0.75 9.92
CA LEU A 322 -5.80 1.85 9.03
C LEU A 322 -4.32 2.22 9.20
N LYS A 323 -3.84 2.31 10.45
CA LYS A 323 -2.42 2.58 10.75
C LYS A 323 -1.52 1.51 10.15
N THR A 324 -1.85 0.23 10.35
CA THR A 324 -1.07 -0.89 9.82
C THR A 324 -1.07 -0.91 8.30
N ALA A 325 -2.22 -0.65 7.67
CA ALA A 325 -2.34 -0.59 6.21
C ALA A 325 -1.52 0.56 5.61
N ASN A 326 -1.54 1.74 6.24
CA ASN A 326 -0.74 2.89 5.82
C ASN A 326 0.76 2.61 5.97
N GLU A 327 1.21 2.10 7.12
CA GLU A 327 2.62 1.76 7.35
C GLU A 327 3.14 0.71 6.36
N HIS A 328 2.32 -0.30 6.04
CA HIS A 328 2.67 -1.31 5.06
C HIS A 328 2.77 -0.73 3.64
N THR A 329 1.84 0.15 3.27
CA THR A 329 1.81 0.81 1.96
C THR A 329 3.00 1.75 1.80
N GLU A 330 3.30 2.57 2.79
CA GLU A 330 4.46 3.47 2.83
C GLU A 330 5.76 2.68 2.74
N ARG A 331 5.92 1.60 3.53
CA ARG A 331 7.11 0.75 3.49
C ARG A 331 7.31 0.12 2.12
N ARG A 332 6.26 -0.39 1.49
CA ARG A 332 6.35 -0.95 0.13
C ARG A 332 6.69 0.10 -0.91
N ALA A 333 6.13 1.31 -0.80
CA ALA A 333 6.45 2.41 -1.70
C ALA A 333 7.93 2.80 -1.61
N VAL A 334 8.46 2.95 -0.39
CA VAL A 334 9.88 3.26 -0.14
C VAL A 334 10.79 2.15 -0.67
N VAL A 335 10.45 0.87 -0.46
CA VAL A 335 11.23 -0.26 -0.98
C VAL A 335 11.22 -0.28 -2.51
N ALA A 336 10.07 -0.03 -3.13
CA ALA A 336 9.96 0.04 -4.60
C ALA A 336 10.78 1.19 -5.17
N GLU A 337 10.72 2.38 -4.56
CA GLU A 337 11.52 3.54 -4.96
C GLU A 337 13.02 3.29 -4.82
N ASN A 338 13.46 2.76 -3.67
CA ASN A 338 14.86 2.40 -3.45
C ASN A 338 15.37 1.35 -4.45
N ASN A 339 14.55 0.34 -4.77
CA ASN A 339 14.90 -0.66 -5.79
C ASN A 339 14.99 -0.05 -7.19
N ALA A 340 14.08 0.85 -7.54
CA ALA A 340 14.10 1.53 -8.83
C ALA A 340 15.34 2.44 -8.97
N VAL A 341 15.66 3.23 -7.94
CA VAL A 341 16.86 4.07 -7.90
C VAL A 341 18.13 3.22 -7.97
N THR A 342 18.21 2.13 -7.18
CA THR A 342 19.37 1.22 -7.19
C THR A 342 19.61 0.61 -8.58
N ARG A 343 18.55 0.12 -9.24
CA ARG A 343 18.65 -0.44 -10.59
C ARG A 343 19.00 0.62 -11.62
N SER A 344 18.43 1.83 -11.51
CA SER A 344 18.75 2.95 -12.39
C SER A 344 20.21 3.37 -12.28
N ASN A 345 20.75 3.46 -11.06
CA ASN A 345 22.15 3.78 -10.83
C ASN A 345 23.05 2.68 -11.40
N ALA A 346 22.77 1.41 -11.11
CA ALA A 346 23.55 0.28 -11.66
C ALA A 346 23.58 0.28 -13.19
N TYR A 347 22.44 0.51 -13.85
CA TYR A 347 22.38 0.62 -15.31
C TYR A 347 23.14 1.84 -15.84
N THR A 348 23.03 2.99 -15.17
CA THR A 348 23.72 4.22 -15.57
C THR A 348 25.23 4.08 -15.41
N ASP A 349 25.68 3.47 -14.32
CA ASP A 349 27.10 3.20 -14.06
C ASP A 349 27.67 2.20 -15.07
N GLU A 350 26.95 1.10 -15.35
CA GLU A 350 27.38 0.10 -16.33
C GLU A 350 27.44 0.68 -17.75
N SER A 351 26.40 1.41 -18.17
CA SER A 351 26.36 2.04 -19.49
C SER A 351 27.42 3.13 -19.65
N SER A 352 27.68 3.92 -18.60
CA SER A 352 28.75 4.93 -18.58
C SER A 352 30.13 4.27 -18.68
N SER A 353 30.36 3.19 -17.92
CA SER A 353 31.59 2.41 -17.96
C SER A 353 31.85 1.81 -19.35
N ARG A 354 30.84 1.17 -19.96
CA ARG A 354 30.94 0.62 -21.32
C ARG A 354 31.17 1.70 -22.38
N THR A 355 30.55 2.86 -22.22
CA THR A 355 30.74 3.99 -23.14
C THR A 355 32.17 4.53 -23.05
N LEU A 356 32.69 4.68 -21.83
CA LEU A 356 34.07 5.10 -21.60
C LEU A 356 35.07 4.08 -22.15
N GLU A 357 34.84 2.78 -21.93
CA GLU A 357 35.66 1.69 -22.47
C GLU A 357 35.68 1.70 -24.01
N ARG A 358 34.52 1.85 -24.64
CA ARG A 358 34.42 1.95 -26.11
C ARG A 358 35.11 3.21 -26.65
N ALA A 359 34.95 4.35 -25.98
CA ALA A 359 35.62 5.59 -26.37
C ALA A 359 37.15 5.47 -26.25
N ASN A 360 37.64 4.87 -25.17
CA ASN A 360 39.07 4.59 -24.99
C ASN A 360 39.57 3.61 -26.05
N THR A 361 38.84 2.53 -26.33
CA THR A 361 39.22 1.55 -27.36
C THR A 361 39.29 2.19 -28.74
N TYR A 362 38.29 2.99 -29.11
CA TYR A 362 38.28 3.73 -30.38
C TYR A 362 39.44 4.73 -30.46
N THR A 363 39.67 5.49 -29.39
CA THR A 363 40.75 6.48 -29.31
C THR A 363 42.11 5.80 -29.41
N ASN A 364 42.35 4.73 -28.65
CA ASN A 364 43.58 3.93 -28.72
C ASN A 364 43.81 3.37 -30.11
N HIS A 365 42.76 2.83 -30.75
CA HIS A 365 42.83 2.31 -32.11
C HIS A 365 43.20 3.41 -33.12
N ARG A 366 42.55 4.58 -33.04
CA ARG A 366 42.84 5.73 -33.92
C ARG A 366 44.24 6.28 -33.69
N SER A 367 44.68 6.38 -32.44
CA SER A 367 46.04 6.83 -32.07
C SER A 367 47.09 5.87 -32.61
N ALA A 368 46.92 4.56 -32.39
CA ALA A 368 47.82 3.54 -32.93
C ALA A 368 47.83 3.54 -34.46
N GLN A 369 46.68 3.71 -35.11
CA GLN A 369 46.61 3.81 -36.57
C GLN A 369 47.32 5.06 -37.10
N ALA A 370 47.16 6.20 -36.44
CA ALA A 370 47.83 7.44 -36.80
C ALA A 370 49.35 7.32 -36.63
N GLU A 371 49.81 6.74 -35.53
CA GLU A 371 51.23 6.47 -35.26
C GLU A 371 51.82 5.52 -36.31
N ASN A 372 51.15 4.39 -36.58
CA ASN A 372 51.58 3.44 -37.62
C ASN A 372 51.66 4.10 -39.00
N ASN A 373 50.69 4.95 -39.35
CA ASN A 373 50.72 5.69 -40.61
C ASN A 373 51.86 6.72 -40.66
N ALA A 374 52.14 7.40 -39.54
CA ALA A 374 53.25 8.34 -39.44
C ALA A 374 54.60 7.62 -39.57
N VAL A 375 54.78 6.48 -38.89
CA VAL A 375 55.97 5.62 -38.98
C VAL A 375 56.13 5.09 -40.41
N ALA A 376 55.07 4.60 -41.05
CA ALA A 376 55.12 4.10 -42.42
C ALA A 376 55.53 5.20 -43.41
N ARG A 377 54.97 6.41 -43.28
CA ARG A 377 55.36 7.57 -44.10
C ARG A 377 56.81 7.99 -43.85
N SER A 378 57.25 7.99 -42.60
CA SER A 378 58.64 8.31 -42.24
C SER A 378 59.62 7.29 -42.82
N ASN A 379 59.33 6.00 -42.69
CA ASN A 379 60.13 4.93 -43.30
C ASN A 379 60.17 5.05 -44.82
N ALA A 380 59.04 5.33 -45.49
CA ALA A 380 59.02 5.55 -46.93
C ALA A 380 59.88 6.75 -47.36
N TYR A 381 59.80 7.87 -46.62
CA TYR A 381 60.62 9.05 -46.86
C TYR A 381 62.11 8.76 -46.66
N THR A 382 62.48 8.13 -45.53
CA THR A 382 63.85 7.76 -45.20
C THR A 382 64.41 6.77 -46.22
N ASN A 383 63.66 5.74 -46.61
CA ASN A 383 64.08 4.78 -47.63
C ASN A 383 64.30 5.44 -48.99
N LYS A 384 63.43 6.39 -49.39
CA LYS A 384 63.62 7.16 -50.62
C LYS A 384 64.90 7.99 -50.56
N ARG A 385 65.12 8.74 -49.48
CA ARG A 385 66.34 9.54 -49.29
C ARG A 385 67.60 8.68 -49.22
N PHE A 386 67.54 7.54 -48.55
CA PHE A 386 68.63 6.58 -48.48
C PHE A 386 68.93 5.98 -49.86
N GLY A 387 67.90 5.66 -50.65
CA GLY A 387 68.05 5.21 -52.04
C GLY A 387 68.65 6.30 -52.96
N GLU A 388 68.18 7.54 -52.84
CA GLU A 388 68.77 8.69 -53.55
C GLU A 388 70.24 8.90 -53.19
N LEU A 389 70.57 8.81 -51.91
CA LEU A 389 71.94 8.91 -51.40
C LEU A 389 72.81 7.75 -51.89
N LYS A 390 72.33 6.51 -51.78
CA LYS A 390 73.03 5.33 -52.31
C LYS A 390 73.34 5.49 -53.80
N ASN A 391 72.37 5.94 -54.60
CA ASN A 391 72.57 6.19 -56.02
C ASN A 391 73.60 7.31 -56.27
N GLN A 392 73.65 8.35 -55.43
CA GLN A 392 74.68 9.38 -55.52
C GLN A 392 76.07 8.82 -55.17
N VAL A 393 76.18 8.03 -54.10
CA VAL A 393 77.43 7.38 -53.69
C VAL A 393 77.93 6.42 -54.77
N ASP A 394 77.07 5.54 -55.29
CA ASP A 394 77.42 4.59 -56.35
C ASP A 394 77.87 5.32 -57.63
N ARG A 395 77.20 6.44 -57.99
CA ARG A 395 77.65 7.29 -59.12
C ARG A 395 78.98 7.96 -58.85
N ASN A 396 79.23 8.41 -57.62
CA ASN A 396 80.49 9.05 -57.24
C ASN A 396 81.62 8.04 -57.24
N GLU A 397 81.41 6.83 -56.73
CA GLU A 397 82.38 5.73 -56.82
C GLU A 397 82.68 5.39 -58.29
N LYS A 398 81.64 5.25 -59.13
CA LYS A 398 81.81 4.99 -60.56
C LYS A 398 82.60 6.08 -61.27
N ARG A 399 82.30 7.36 -60.99
CA ARG A 399 83.02 8.51 -61.56
C ARG A 399 84.46 8.59 -61.04
N ALA A 400 84.68 8.31 -59.75
CA ALA A 400 86.02 8.30 -59.16
C ALA A 400 86.87 7.17 -59.75
N ASN A 401 86.35 5.95 -59.81
CA ASN A 401 87.01 4.80 -60.42
C ASN A 401 87.28 5.05 -61.93
N GLY A 402 86.31 5.62 -62.65
CA GLY A 402 86.46 6.03 -64.04
C GLY A 402 87.55 7.09 -64.23
N GLY A 403 87.59 8.12 -63.39
CA GLY A 403 88.63 9.14 -63.39
C GLY A 403 90.03 8.57 -63.12
N ILE A 404 90.17 7.62 -62.18
CA ILE A 404 91.44 6.92 -61.91
C ILE A 404 91.85 6.06 -63.13
N ALA A 405 90.90 5.32 -63.71
CA ALA A 405 91.16 4.56 -64.94
C ALA A 405 91.61 5.49 -66.08
N GLY A 406 91.00 6.68 -66.20
CA GLY A 406 91.39 7.73 -67.14
C GLY A 406 92.81 8.24 -66.91
N ALA A 407 93.19 8.49 -65.67
CA ALA A 407 94.55 8.87 -65.30
C ALA A 407 95.57 7.76 -65.60
N MET A 408 95.22 6.50 -65.32
CA MET A 408 96.08 5.35 -65.67
C MET A 408 96.22 5.20 -67.19
N ALA A 409 95.13 5.38 -67.95
CA ALA A 409 95.16 5.38 -69.41
C ALA A 409 96.08 6.50 -69.93
N MET A 410 95.97 7.72 -69.41
CA MET A 410 96.85 8.83 -69.79
C MET A 410 98.33 8.57 -69.46
N ASN A 411 98.60 7.90 -68.33
CA ASN A 411 99.96 7.53 -67.94
C ASN A 411 100.55 6.42 -68.85
N GLY A 412 99.70 5.49 -69.30
CA GLY A 412 100.09 4.40 -70.20
C GLY A 412 100.41 4.83 -71.64
N ILE A 413 100.17 6.09 -72.01
CA ILE A 413 100.54 6.63 -73.33
C ILE A 413 102.07 6.65 -73.45
N PRO A 414 102.69 5.94 -74.42
CA PRO A 414 104.14 5.87 -74.57
C PRO A 414 104.81 7.25 -74.64
N ALA A 415 105.97 7.39 -74.01
CA ALA A 415 106.77 8.62 -74.05
C ALA A 415 107.49 8.75 -75.40
N GLY A 416 107.46 9.93 -76.05
CA GLY A 416 108.12 10.15 -77.34
C GLY A 416 107.69 11.43 -78.07
N SER A 417 107.96 11.53 -79.37
CA SER A 417 107.45 12.61 -80.24
C SER A 417 106.44 12.02 -81.22
N GLY A 418 105.15 12.34 -81.07
CA GLY A 418 104.07 11.79 -81.89
C GLY A 418 102.71 11.76 -81.20
N PHE A 419 101.77 11.05 -81.82
CA PHE A 419 100.45 10.75 -81.26
C PHE A 419 100.44 9.34 -80.67
N GLY A 420 99.79 9.17 -79.52
CA GLY A 420 99.64 7.87 -78.85
C GLY A 420 98.24 7.68 -78.28
N MET A 421 97.85 6.43 -78.15
CA MET A 421 96.61 6.02 -77.49
C MET A 421 96.93 4.96 -76.46
N ALA A 422 96.17 4.95 -75.37
CA ALA A 422 96.29 3.95 -74.33
C ALA A 422 94.93 3.69 -73.69
N VAL A 423 94.81 2.52 -73.08
CA VAL A 423 93.65 2.10 -72.31
C VAL A 423 94.09 1.83 -70.88
N GLY A 424 93.21 2.12 -69.93
CA GLY A 424 93.45 1.93 -68.50
C GLY A 424 92.21 1.37 -67.83
N GLY A 425 92.39 0.55 -66.80
CA GLY A 425 91.30 -0.03 -66.04
C GLY A 425 91.57 0.07 -64.54
N TYR A 426 90.57 0.47 -63.76
CA TYR A 426 90.64 0.51 -62.30
C TYR A 426 89.33 0.01 -61.70
N ARG A 427 89.42 -1.05 -60.88
CA ARG A 427 88.26 -1.82 -60.38
C ARG A 427 87.33 -2.23 -61.53
N ASP A 428 86.07 -1.81 -61.48
CA ASP A 428 84.99 -2.13 -62.41
C ASP A 428 84.84 -1.10 -63.55
N GLN A 429 85.76 -0.13 -63.66
CA GLN A 429 85.72 0.93 -64.67
C GLN A 429 86.92 0.89 -65.61
N GLY A 430 86.70 1.31 -66.85
CA GLY A 430 87.72 1.41 -67.89
C GLY A 430 87.73 2.79 -68.54
N ALA A 431 88.85 3.17 -69.12
CA ALA A 431 89.01 4.43 -69.82
C ALA A 431 89.93 4.30 -71.02
N ILE A 432 89.72 5.19 -71.98
CA ILE A 432 90.57 5.37 -73.13
C ILE A 432 91.18 6.77 -73.08
N ALA A 433 92.47 6.86 -73.37
CA ALA A 433 93.19 8.12 -73.45
C ALA A 433 93.90 8.25 -74.80
N ILE A 434 93.95 9.48 -75.27
CA ILE A 434 94.72 9.88 -76.44
C ILE A 434 95.66 10.99 -76.01
N GLY A 435 96.82 11.09 -76.65
CA GLY A 435 97.78 12.12 -76.30
C GLY A 435 98.73 12.43 -77.43
N MET A 436 99.22 13.66 -77.44
CA MET A 436 100.25 14.14 -78.33
C MET A 436 101.42 14.60 -77.49
N GLN A 437 102.61 14.19 -77.88
CA GLN A 437 103.86 14.60 -77.26
C GLN A 437 104.77 15.16 -78.36
N LYS A 438 105.47 16.25 -78.07
CA LYS A 438 106.34 16.92 -79.04
C LYS A 438 107.62 17.38 -78.36
N LYS A 439 108.75 16.95 -78.91
CA LYS A 439 110.07 17.52 -78.57
C LYS A 439 110.16 18.92 -79.20
N ILE A 440 110.33 19.93 -78.35
CA ILE A 440 110.52 21.31 -78.81
C ILE A 440 112.00 21.54 -79.16
N ASN A 441 112.90 20.97 -78.38
CA ASN A 441 114.35 20.91 -78.62
C ASN A 441 114.90 19.59 -78.04
N SER A 442 116.23 19.40 -78.05
CA SER A 442 116.88 18.16 -77.58
C SER A 442 116.55 17.80 -76.14
N ASP A 443 116.27 18.81 -75.31
CA ASP A 443 116.18 18.68 -73.86
C ASP A 443 114.76 18.94 -73.34
N THR A 444 113.83 19.44 -74.16
CA THR A 444 112.48 19.84 -73.74
C THR A 444 111.38 19.11 -74.52
N THR A 445 110.52 18.40 -73.79
CA THR A 445 109.32 17.74 -74.35
C THR A 445 108.05 18.33 -73.74
N VAL A 446 107.06 18.62 -74.57
CA VAL A 446 105.70 18.97 -74.11
C VAL A 446 104.73 17.85 -74.45
N SER A 447 103.72 17.67 -73.59
CA SER A 447 102.68 16.66 -73.75
C SER A 447 101.30 17.25 -73.48
N LEU A 448 100.32 16.85 -74.29
CA LEU A 448 98.90 17.12 -74.12
C LEU A 448 98.15 15.79 -74.23
N LYS A 449 97.32 15.47 -73.24
CA LYS A 449 96.58 14.20 -73.16
C LYS A 449 95.12 14.47 -72.82
N ALA A 450 94.22 13.70 -73.39
CA ALA A 450 92.78 13.70 -73.11
C ALA A 450 92.30 12.27 -72.87
N ALA A 451 91.33 12.07 -71.97
CA ALA A 451 90.76 10.76 -71.68
C ALA A 451 89.25 10.82 -71.50
N TRP A 452 88.61 9.69 -71.81
CA TRP A 452 87.19 9.44 -71.61
C TRP A 452 87.03 8.12 -70.86
N ASP A 453 86.20 8.12 -69.83
CA ASP A 453 85.99 6.95 -68.97
C ASP A 453 84.55 6.42 -69.01
N SER A 454 84.37 5.14 -68.64
CA SER A 454 83.08 4.45 -68.58
C SER A 454 82.14 4.96 -67.47
N GLY A 455 82.62 5.87 -66.63
CA GLY A 455 81.85 6.65 -65.66
C GLY A 455 81.27 7.95 -66.23
N ASN A 456 81.36 8.16 -67.56
CA ASN A 456 80.99 9.38 -68.27
C ASN A 456 81.81 10.61 -67.87
N GLY A 457 83.02 10.41 -67.34
CA GLY A 457 83.97 11.48 -67.11
C GLY A 457 84.86 11.74 -68.33
N THR A 458 85.36 12.97 -68.39
CA THR A 458 86.36 13.40 -69.36
C THR A 458 87.47 14.15 -68.64
N GLY A 459 88.72 13.81 -68.91
CA GLY A 459 89.89 14.46 -68.32
C GLY A 459 90.81 15.01 -69.39
N VAL A 460 91.53 16.09 -69.08
CA VAL A 460 92.61 16.63 -69.92
C VAL A 460 93.80 16.96 -69.03
N SER A 461 95.01 16.66 -69.48
CA SER A 461 96.25 16.99 -68.79
C SER A 461 97.30 17.51 -69.77
N ALA A 462 98.11 18.47 -69.34
CA ALA A 462 99.28 18.91 -70.08
C ALA A 462 100.50 18.87 -69.16
N GLY A 463 101.67 18.59 -69.71
CA GLY A 463 102.92 18.52 -68.94
C GLY A 463 104.13 18.83 -69.82
N PHE A 464 105.21 19.24 -69.19
CA PHE A 464 106.50 19.46 -69.84
C PHE A 464 107.60 18.73 -69.06
N LEU A 465 108.62 18.29 -69.78
CA LEU A 465 109.81 17.62 -69.25
C LEU A 465 111.03 18.39 -69.75
N VAL A 466 112.00 18.63 -68.87
CA VAL A 466 113.31 19.15 -69.22
C VAL A 466 114.36 18.14 -68.76
N ASP A 467 115.10 17.55 -69.70
CA ASP A 467 116.24 16.69 -69.43
C ASP A 467 117.50 17.57 -69.26
N TRP A 468 118.40 17.24 -68.34
CA TRP A 468 119.64 18.00 -68.08
C TRP A 468 120.86 17.10 -67.94
#